data_AF-X0Y115-F1
#
_entry.id   AF-X0Y115-F1
#
_cell.length_a   1.000
_cell.length_b   1.000
_cell.length_c   1.000
_cell.angle_alpha   90.00
_cell.angle_beta   90.00
_cell.angle_gamma   90.00
#
_symmetry.space_group_name_H-M   'P 1'
#
loop_
_entity.id
_entity.type
_entity.pdbx_description
1 polymer ?
#
loop_
_entity_poly.entity_id
_entity_poly.type
_entity_poly.pdbx_seq_one_letter_code
_entity_poly.pdbx_strand_id
1 'polypeptide(L)'
;GQCFEWARISLGPVAPVPFRARKTEAFLAGKPTEEETLLAAAGIAAEEAEPRTSRLRASKEYRAEVLEVLVRQGLTRAVAQARVPGRQ
;
A
#
# COMPACT_ATOMS: atom_id res chain seq x y z
N GLY A 1 2.91 -3.15 17.89
CA GLY A 1 1.59 -3.11 18.53
C GLY A 1 0.61 -3.95 17.74
N GLN A 2 -0.52 -4.34 18.33
CA GLN A 2 -1.60 -5.03 17.62
C GLN A 2 -2.28 -4.10 16.59
N CYS A 3 -2.19 -2.79 16.79
CA CYS A 3 -2.70 -1.75 15.89
C CYS A 3 -1.58 -0.89 15.28
N PHE A 4 -1.88 -0.21 14.17
CA PHE A 4 -1.02 0.80 13.55
C PHE A 4 -1.08 2.12 14.33
N GLU A 5 0.06 2.60 14.81
CA GLU A 5 0.18 3.96 15.37
C GLU A 5 0.26 5.00 14.24
N TRP A 6 1.06 4.72 13.22
CA TRP A 6 1.18 5.51 12.01
C TRP A 6 1.65 4.63 10.85
N ALA A 7 1.42 5.08 9.62
CA ALA A 7 1.93 4.46 8.41
C ALA A 7 2.40 5.54 7.41
N ARG A 8 3.39 5.21 6.58
CA ARG A 8 3.81 6.03 5.43
C ARG A 8 3.95 5.14 4.22
N ILE A 9 3.19 5.42 3.17
CA ILE A 9 3.06 4.56 1.99
C ILE A 9 3.35 5.40 0.76
N SER A 10 4.49 5.13 0.12
CA SER A 10 4.88 5.72 -1.16
C SER A 10 4.84 4.66 -2.25
N LEU A 11 4.24 5.00 -3.39
CA LEU A 11 3.96 4.11 -4.50
C LEU A 11 4.53 4.70 -5.80
N GLY A 12 5.06 3.84 -6.68
CA GLY A 12 5.56 4.23 -7.99
C GLY A 12 5.68 3.03 -8.91
N PRO A 13 5.53 3.17 -10.24
CA PRO A 13 5.14 4.36 -11.02
C PRO A 13 3.62 4.43 -11.24
N VAL A 14 2.88 4.89 -10.24
CA VAL A 14 1.40 4.84 -10.21
C VAL A 14 0.73 6.23 -10.26
N ALA A 15 1.53 7.25 -10.57
CA ALA A 15 1.11 8.63 -10.87
C ALA A 15 2.25 9.33 -11.66
N PRO A 16 2.05 10.57 -12.17
CA PRO A 16 3.10 11.32 -12.88
C PRO A 16 4.35 11.65 -12.04
N VAL A 17 4.21 11.72 -10.72
CA VAL A 17 5.29 11.92 -9.73
C VAL A 17 5.20 10.84 -8.65
N PRO A 18 6.23 10.62 -7.81
CA PRO A 18 6.13 9.69 -6.69
C PRO A 18 4.86 9.93 -5.88
N PHE A 19 4.01 8.90 -5.78
CA PHE A 19 2.69 9.02 -5.19
C PHE A 19 2.73 8.62 -3.72
N ARG A 20 2.09 9.40 -2.85
CA ARG A 20 1.92 9.06 -1.44
C ARG A 20 0.46 8.81 -1.15
N ALA A 21 0.12 7.58 -0.76
CA ALA A 21 -1.25 7.10 -0.55
C ALA A 21 -1.83 7.59 0.79
N ARG A 22 -2.12 8.89 0.88
CA ARG A 22 -2.50 9.55 2.13
C ARG A 22 -3.85 9.07 2.67
N LYS A 23 -4.82 8.71 1.82
CA LYS A 23 -6.10 8.19 2.34
C LYS A 23 -5.90 6.80 2.95
N THR A 24 -5.05 5.99 2.35
CA THR A 24 -4.65 4.67 2.85
C THR A 24 -3.90 4.80 4.17
N GLU A 25 -2.96 5.74 4.28
CA GLU A 25 -2.27 6.03 5.55
C GLU A 25 -3.27 6.43 6.66
N ALA A 26 -4.22 7.31 6.35
CA ALA A 26 -5.25 7.74 7.29
C ALA A 26 -6.20 6.60 7.68
N PHE A 27 -6.55 5.73 6.73
CA PHE A 27 -7.37 4.55 6.99
C PHE A 27 -6.70 3.59 7.98
N LEU A 28 -5.39 3.38 7.84
CA LEU A 28 -4.63 2.45 8.68
C LEU A 28 -4.46 2.95 10.11
N ALA A 29 -4.39 4.27 10.34
CA ALA A 29 -4.15 4.83 11.67
C ALA A 29 -5.19 4.33 12.70
N GLY A 30 -4.72 3.71 13.77
CA GLY A 30 -5.54 3.13 14.83
C GLY A 30 -6.19 1.78 14.51
N LYS A 31 -6.09 1.26 13.28
CA LYS A 31 -6.66 -0.05 12.90
C LYS A 31 -5.78 -1.23 13.29
N PRO A 32 -6.37 -2.43 13.48
CA PRO A 32 -5.61 -3.65 13.77
C PRO A 32 -4.71 -4.05 12.60
N THR A 33 -3.61 -4.73 12.90
CA THR A 33 -2.62 -5.22 11.93
C THR A 33 -2.99 -6.60 11.36
N GLU A 34 -4.28 -6.81 11.12
CA GLU A 34 -4.89 -8.06 10.67
C GLU A 34 -5.08 -8.09 9.15
N GLU A 35 -5.15 -9.29 8.57
CA GLU A 35 -5.23 -9.49 7.12
C GLU A 35 -6.38 -8.72 6.45
N GLU A 36 -7.55 -8.66 7.09
CA GLU A 36 -8.71 -7.91 6.57
C GLU A 36 -8.41 -6.41 6.45
N THR A 37 -7.72 -5.84 7.44
CA THR A 37 -7.31 -4.43 7.40
C THR A 37 -6.27 -4.21 6.30
N LEU A 38 -5.32 -5.14 6.13
CA LEU A 38 -4.30 -5.03 5.08
C LEU A 38 -4.92 -5.13 3.68
N LEU A 39 -5.90 -6.01 3.50
CA LEU A 39 -6.63 -6.16 2.24
C LEU A 39 -7.44 -4.90 1.92
N ALA A 40 -8.20 -4.36 2.88
CA ALA A 40 -8.96 -3.14 2.68
C ALA A 40 -8.04 -1.93 2.37
N ALA A 41 -6.91 -1.81 3.07
CA ALA A 41 -5.93 -0.76 2.79
C ALA A 41 -5.31 -0.88 1.39
N ALA A 42 -5.08 -2.10 0.92
CA ALA A 42 -4.59 -2.35 -0.43
C ALA A 42 -5.57 -1.90 -1.50
N GLY A 43 -6.87 -2.17 -1.32
CA GLY A 43 -7.92 -1.70 -2.23
C GLY A 43 -7.98 -0.17 -2.28
N ILE A 44 -7.96 0.50 -1.12
CA ILE A 44 -7.95 1.98 -1.05
C ILE A 44 -6.72 2.55 -1.78
N ALA A 45 -5.54 1.93 -1.60
CA ALA A 45 -4.32 2.36 -2.28
C ALA A 45 -4.39 2.21 -3.81
N ALA A 46 -5.06 1.16 -4.29
CA ALA A 46 -5.29 0.93 -5.71
C ALA A 46 -6.27 1.95 -6.31
N GLU A 47 -7.33 2.29 -5.57
CA GLU A 47 -8.31 3.32 -5.95
C GLU A 47 -7.71 4.74 -5.95
N GLU A 48 -6.79 5.01 -5.01
CA GLU A 48 -6.07 6.29 -4.92
C GLU A 48 -5.07 6.53 -6.05
N ALA A 49 -4.64 5.46 -6.73
CA ALA A 49 -3.61 5.53 -7.75
C ALA A 49 -4.17 5.86 -9.15
N GLU A 50 -3.39 6.61 -9.94
CA GLU A 50 -3.70 6.94 -11.34
C GLU A 50 -2.55 6.54 -12.28
N PRO A 51 -2.31 5.22 -12.47
CA PRO A 51 -1.25 4.76 -13.34
C PRO A 51 -1.55 5.03 -14.83
N ARG A 52 -0.57 5.56 -15.58
CA ARG A 52 -0.70 5.79 -17.03
C ARG A 52 -0.45 4.55 -17.89
N THR A 53 -1.33 4.24 -18.86
CA THR A 53 -1.05 3.15 -19.82
C THR A 53 0.30 3.32 -20.52
N SER A 54 1.01 2.21 -20.72
CA SER A 54 2.35 2.16 -21.30
C SER A 54 2.50 0.96 -22.22
N ARG A 55 2.75 1.22 -23.52
CA ARG A 55 2.97 0.19 -24.55
C ARG A 55 4.08 -0.82 -24.18
N LEU A 56 5.13 -0.36 -23.51
CA LEU A 56 6.30 -1.17 -23.16
C LEU A 56 6.21 -1.85 -21.78
N ARG A 57 5.20 -1.52 -20.97
CA ARG A 57 5.15 -1.99 -19.57
C ARG A 57 3.84 -2.70 -19.24
N ALA A 58 2.71 -2.00 -19.34
CA ALA A 58 1.40 -2.53 -18.96
C ALA A 58 0.26 -1.54 -19.27
N SER A 59 -0.99 -2.01 -19.23
CA SER A 59 -2.18 -1.17 -19.20
C SER A 59 -2.38 -0.51 -17.82
N LYS A 60 -3.31 0.46 -17.72
CA LYS A 60 -3.71 1.11 -16.45
C LYS A 60 -4.37 0.10 -15.52
N GLU A 61 -5.27 -0.69 -16.07
CA GLU A 61 -6.11 -1.66 -15.37
C GLU A 61 -5.24 -2.73 -14.73
N TYR A 62 -4.32 -3.32 -15.51
CA TYR A 62 -3.37 -4.30 -15.00
C TYR A 62 -2.48 -3.74 -13.88
N ARG A 63 -2.02 -2.49 -14.01
CA ARG A 63 -1.22 -1.86 -12.94
C ARG A 63 -2.02 -1.61 -11.68
N ALA A 64 -3.31 -1.27 -11.79
CA ALA A 64 -4.17 -1.09 -10.63
C ALA A 64 -4.38 -2.42 -9.89
N GLU A 65 -4.67 -3.51 -10.60
CA GLU A 65 -4.83 -4.85 -10.03
C GLU A 65 -3.54 -5.35 -9.36
N VAL A 66 -2.39 -5.20 -10.03
CA VAL A 66 -1.09 -5.58 -9.47
C VAL A 66 -0.75 -4.72 -8.26
N LEU A 67 -1.10 -3.44 -8.26
CA LEU A 67 -0.82 -2.52 -7.16
C LEU A 67 -1.47 -2.98 -5.86
N GLU A 68 -2.73 -3.40 -5.91
CA GLU A 68 -3.43 -3.95 -4.74
C GLU A 68 -2.65 -5.12 -4.12
N VAL A 69 -2.24 -6.08 -4.94
CA VAL A 69 -1.45 -7.23 -4.50
C VAL A 69 -0.11 -6.80 -3.86
N LEU A 70 0.60 -5.86 -4.50
CA LEU A 70 1.90 -5.38 -4.01
C LEU A 70 1.77 -4.59 -2.71
N VAL A 71 0.74 -3.77 -2.56
CA VAL A 71 0.48 -3.00 -1.33
C VAL A 71 0.19 -3.96 -0.18
N ARG A 72 -0.69 -4.94 -0.38
CA ARG A 72 -0.99 -5.95 0.64
C ARG A 72 0.29 -6.65 1.09
N GLN A 73 1.08 -7.17 0.15
CA GLN A 73 2.36 -7.84 0.45
C GLN A 73 3.35 -6.92 1.16
N GLY A 74 3.44 -5.65 0.75
CA GLY A 74 4.29 -4.64 1.37
C GLY A 74 3.89 -4.37 2.82
N LEU A 75 2.60 -4.21 3.08
CA LEU A 75 2.06 -4.00 4.42
C LEU A 75 2.28 -5.22 5.32
N THR A 76 2.01 -6.44 4.83
CA THR A 76 2.25 -7.68 5.59
C THR A 76 3.72 -7.78 6.01
N ARG A 77 4.65 -7.48 5.10
CA ARG A 77 6.10 -7.46 5.39
C ARG A 77 6.45 -6.38 6.41
N ALA A 78 5.91 -5.17 6.26
CA ALA A 78 6.15 -4.06 7.18
C ALA A 78 5.63 -4.37 8.59
N VAL A 79 4.45 -4.97 8.72
CA VAL A 79 3.88 -5.43 10.00
C VAL A 79 4.78 -6.51 10.63
N ALA A 80 5.21 -7.50 9.85
CA ALA A 80 6.11 -8.54 10.34
C ALA A 80 7.43 -7.94 10.85
N GLN A 81 8.03 -7.01 10.11
CA GLN A 81 9.26 -6.31 10.51
C GLN A 81 9.06 -5.45 11.75
N ALA A 82 7.95 -4.71 11.86
CA ALA A 82 7.66 -3.86 13.02
C ALA A 82 7.36 -4.67 14.30
N ARG A 83 6.95 -5.94 14.17
CA ARG A 83 6.77 -6.86 15.31
C ARG A 83 8.07 -7.48 15.79
N VAL A 84 9.09 -7.57 14.94
CA VAL A 84 10.41 -8.04 15.33
C VAL A 84 11.20 -6.84 15.88
N PRO A 85 11.62 -6.84 17.17
CA PRO A 85 12.45 -5.77 17.68
C PRO A 85 13.82 -5.84 16.99
N GLY A 86 14.15 -4.84 16.19
CA GLY A 86 15.51 -4.57 15.74
C GLY A 86 15.88 -5.06 14.34
N ARG A 87 15.98 -4.09 13.42
CA ARG A 87 17.23 -3.74 12.73
C ARG A 87 17.06 -2.29 12.29
N GLN A 88 17.69 -1.38 13.02
CA GLN A 88 18.07 -0.08 12.47
C GLN A 88 19.29 -0.30 11.58
#